data_AF-A0A7C6ZNB4-F1
#
_entry.id   AF-A0A7C6ZNB4-F1
#
_cell.length_a   1.000
_cell.length_b   1.000
_cell.length_c   1.000
_cell.angle_alpha   90.00
_cell.angle_beta   90.00
_cell.angle_gamma   90.00
#
_symmetry.space_group_name_H-M   'P 1'
#
loop_
_entity.id
_entity.type
_entity.pdbx_description
1 polymer ?
#
loop_
_entity_poly.entity_id
_entity_poly.type
_entity_poly.pdbx_seq_one_letter_code
_entity_poly.pdbx_strand_id
1 'polypeptide(L)'
;MGLRMYFDAECTQEITATNPDTIHKAVVSGADMTDERSLWIKSDDIALTYENIVLTAQGDDAQVDVKYAADNNGSPGAYADSLSLANGTFTAAVRVWRKVTALNVTAAFKRTNINHILTWDEYVI
;
A
#
# COMPACT_ATOMS: atom_id res chain seq x y z
N MET A 1 -7.32 -14.32 -12.65
CA MET A 1 -6.45 -14.07 -11.48
C MET A 1 -6.31 -12.55 -11.34
N GLY A 2 -6.09 -12.04 -10.13
CA GLY A 2 -6.25 -10.60 -9.84
C GLY A 2 -4.93 -9.85 -9.64
N LEU A 3 -5.02 -8.54 -9.47
CA LEU A 3 -3.90 -7.73 -9.02
C LEU A 3 -3.49 -8.10 -7.59
N ARG A 4 -2.18 -8.16 -7.34
CA ARG A 4 -1.59 -8.50 -6.05
C ARG A 4 -0.57 -7.45 -5.62
N MET A 5 -0.33 -7.38 -4.31
CA MET A 5 0.62 -6.45 -3.69
C MET A 5 1.85 -7.18 -3.11
N TYR A 6 3.01 -6.53 -3.17
CA TYR A 6 4.30 -7.10 -2.79
C TYR A 6 5.18 -6.10 -2.03
N PHE A 7 6.12 -6.59 -1.22
CA PHE A 7 7.12 -5.78 -0.50
C PHE A 7 8.41 -5.52 -1.29
N ASP A 8 8.56 -6.13 -2.46
CA ASP A 8 9.77 -6.09 -3.28
C ASP A 8 9.45 -5.95 -4.78
N ALA A 9 10.41 -5.41 -5.53
CA ALA A 9 10.26 -5.18 -6.97
C ALA A 9 10.23 -6.48 -7.78
N GLU A 10 10.88 -7.51 -7.25
CA GLU A 10 10.95 -8.86 -7.80
C GLU A 10 9.67 -9.66 -7.55
N CYS A 11 8.74 -9.12 -6.76
CA CYS A 11 7.47 -9.74 -6.39
C CYS A 11 7.62 -11.13 -5.75
N THR A 12 8.64 -11.31 -4.90
CA THR A 12 8.87 -12.55 -4.14
C THR A 12 8.16 -12.54 -2.79
N GLN A 13 7.83 -11.35 -2.25
CA GLN A 13 7.23 -11.17 -0.93
C GLN A 13 5.82 -10.61 -1.08
N GLU A 14 4.83 -11.46 -1.36
CA GLU A 14 3.43 -11.08 -1.48
C GLU A 14 2.87 -10.63 -0.11
N ILE A 15 2.11 -9.53 -0.11
CA ILE A 15 1.38 -9.03 1.05
C ILE A 15 0.06 -9.79 1.16
N THR A 16 -0.06 -10.59 2.20
CA THR A 16 -1.23 -11.45 2.43
C THR A 16 -1.61 -11.48 3.91
N ALA A 17 -2.70 -12.16 4.27
CA ALA A 17 -3.05 -12.36 5.68
C ALA A 17 -1.97 -13.11 6.49
N THR A 18 -1.15 -13.94 5.83
CA THR A 18 -0.05 -14.69 6.46
C THR A 18 1.29 -13.94 6.41
N ASN A 19 1.43 -12.98 5.50
CA ASN A 19 2.56 -12.05 5.41
C ASN A 19 2.06 -10.59 5.37
N PRO A 20 1.50 -10.08 6.48
CA PRO A 20 0.84 -8.79 6.48
C PRO A 20 1.86 -7.64 6.46
N ASP A 21 1.39 -6.47 6.03
CA ASP A 21 2.15 -5.23 6.21
C ASP A 21 2.12 -4.82 7.67
N THR A 22 3.28 -4.91 8.33
CA THR A 22 3.41 -4.64 9.76
C THR A 22 4.28 -3.42 10.05
N ILE A 23 3.87 -2.66 11.07
CA ILE A 23 4.60 -1.50 11.58
C ILE A 23 5.03 -1.78 13.01
N HIS A 24 6.34 -1.87 13.21
CA HIS A 24 6.96 -1.98 14.52
C HIS A 24 7.97 -0.86 14.69
N LYS A 25 7.54 0.25 15.28
CA LYS A 25 8.39 1.40 15.54
C LYS A 25 8.25 1.86 16.98
N ALA A 26 9.38 2.00 17.67
CA ALA A 26 9.41 2.60 19.00
C ALA A 26 9.29 4.12 18.86
N VAL A 27 8.44 4.72 19.68
CA VAL A 27 8.16 6.16 19.66
C VAL A 27 8.21 6.65 21.10
N VAL A 28 8.81 7.81 21.33
CA VAL A 28 8.79 8.45 22.65
C VAL A 28 7.35 8.91 22.94
N SER A 29 6.89 8.75 24.18
CA SER A 29 5.55 9.20 24.56
C SER A 29 5.37 10.69 24.25
N GLY A 30 4.30 11.02 23.53
CA GLY A 30 3.99 12.38 23.09
C GLY A 30 4.62 12.80 21.76
N ALA A 31 5.42 11.96 21.13
CA ALA A 31 5.98 12.20 19.80
C ALA A 31 5.12 11.58 18.69
N ASP A 32 5.30 12.08 17.46
CA ASP A 32 4.66 11.52 16.27
C ASP A 32 5.45 10.33 15.73
N MET A 33 4.73 9.36 15.18
CA MET A 33 5.28 8.24 14.46
C MET A 33 4.99 8.42 12.97
N THR A 34 6.02 8.25 12.15
CA THR A 34 5.85 8.15 10.70
C THR A 34 6.64 6.94 10.20
N ASP A 35 5.99 6.10 9.40
CA ASP A 35 6.60 4.98 8.69
C ASP A 35 6.28 5.10 7.20
N GLU A 36 7.31 5.03 6.36
CA GLU A 36 7.17 5.14 4.91
C GLU A 36 7.85 3.93 4.27
N ARG A 37 7.13 3.29 3.35
CA ARG A 37 7.62 2.12 2.64
C ARG A 37 7.06 2.08 1.22
N SER A 38 7.87 1.63 0.28
CA SER A 38 7.38 1.28 -1.05
C SER A 38 6.80 -0.13 -1.10
N LEU A 39 5.69 -0.26 -1.81
CA LEU A 39 5.02 -1.51 -2.14
C LEU A 39 4.98 -1.64 -3.67
N TRP A 40 4.72 -2.85 -4.16
CA TRP A 40 4.66 -3.13 -5.60
C TRP A 40 3.35 -3.83 -5.95
N ILE A 41 2.74 -3.46 -7.07
CA ILE A 41 1.50 -4.06 -7.57
C ILE A 41 1.80 -4.74 -8.90
N LYS A 42 1.39 -5.99 -9.04
CA LYS A 42 1.63 -6.80 -10.24
C LYS A 42 0.47 -7.76 -10.48
N SER A 43 0.23 -8.10 -11.75
CA SER A 43 -0.57 -9.25 -12.16
C SER A 43 0.32 -10.39 -12.66
N ASP A 44 -0.10 -11.62 -12.37
CA ASP A 44 0.43 -12.85 -12.96
C ASP A 44 -0.35 -13.28 -14.23
N ASP A 45 -1.46 -12.61 -14.54
CA ASP A 45 -2.31 -12.90 -15.69
C ASP A 45 -1.99 -11.98 -16.86
N ILE A 46 -1.42 -12.56 -17.94
CA ILE A 46 -1.05 -11.80 -19.15
C ILE A 46 -2.24 -11.58 -20.10
N ALA A 47 -3.37 -12.23 -19.86
CA ALA A 47 -4.56 -12.15 -20.71
C ALA A 47 -5.59 -11.13 -20.22
N LEU A 48 -5.29 -10.45 -19.10
CA LEU A 48 -6.17 -9.44 -18.51
C LEU A 48 -5.55 -8.05 -18.60
N THR A 49 -6.41 -7.06 -18.85
CA THR A 49 -6.11 -5.66 -18.61
C THR A 49 -7.02 -5.16 -17.49
N TYR A 50 -6.49 -4.25 -16.68
CA TYR A 50 -7.16 -3.71 -15.51
C TYR A 50 -7.43 -2.23 -15.72
N GLU A 51 -8.61 -1.79 -15.30
CA GLU A 51 -9.04 -0.39 -15.33
C GLU A 51 -9.63 0.03 -13.99
N ASN A 52 -9.72 1.35 -13.77
CA ASN A 52 -10.29 1.93 -12.56
C ASN A 52 -9.64 1.39 -11.27
N ILE A 53 -8.33 1.17 -11.32
CA ILE A 53 -7.59 0.59 -10.20
C ILE A 53 -7.48 1.63 -9.09
N VAL A 54 -8.04 1.33 -7.92
CA VAL A 54 -8.01 2.18 -6.74
C VAL A 54 -7.46 1.39 -5.55
N LEU A 55 -6.48 1.99 -4.87
CA LEU A 55 -5.89 1.50 -3.63
C LEU A 55 -6.36 2.37 -2.46
N THR A 56 -6.88 1.75 -1.42
CA THR A 56 -7.27 2.41 -0.15
C THR A 56 -6.79 1.61 1.05
N ALA A 57 -6.72 2.27 2.21
CA ALA A 57 -6.42 1.60 3.47
C ALA A 57 -7.71 1.12 4.14
N GLN A 58 -7.67 -0.06 4.73
CA GLN A 58 -8.72 -0.53 5.62
C GLN A 58 -8.34 -0.24 7.06
N GLY A 59 -9.22 0.48 7.77
CA GLY A 59 -8.99 0.84 9.16
C GLY A 59 -8.06 2.03 9.34
N ASP A 60 -8.11 2.98 8.40
CA ASP A 60 -7.67 4.36 8.67
C ASP A 60 -8.57 4.99 9.77
N ASP A 61 -7.97 5.59 10.79
CA ASP A 61 -8.70 6.24 11.88
C ASP A 61 -7.93 7.37 12.57
N ALA A 62 -8.54 7.97 13.59
CA ALA A 62 -7.97 9.10 14.33
C ALA A 62 -6.62 8.81 15.02
N GLN A 63 -6.25 7.54 15.18
CA GLN A 63 -5.00 7.13 15.82
C GLN A 63 -3.92 6.78 14.79
N VAL A 64 -4.29 6.23 13.63
CA VAL A 64 -3.37 5.83 12.57
C VAL A 64 -3.92 6.23 11.21
N ASP A 65 -3.26 7.19 10.59
CA ASP A 65 -3.51 7.71 9.25
C ASP A 65 -2.66 6.96 8.22
N VAL A 66 -3.28 6.33 7.22
CA VAL A 66 -2.59 5.57 6.17
C VAL A 66 -2.86 6.19 4.81
N LYS A 67 -1.80 6.69 4.18
CA LYS A 67 -1.85 7.36 2.87
C LYS A 67 -0.98 6.67 1.85
N TYR A 68 -1.34 6.85 0.58
CA TYR A 68 -0.64 6.31 -0.57
C TYR A 68 -0.22 7.39 -1.54
N ALA A 69 0.87 7.15 -2.26
CA ALA A 69 1.33 8.01 -3.35
C ALA A 69 1.85 7.17 -4.51
N ALA A 70 1.66 7.66 -5.74
CA ALA A 70 2.34 7.10 -6.91
C ALA A 70 3.86 7.31 -6.79
N ASP A 71 4.64 6.40 -7.35
CA ASP A 71 6.07 6.62 -7.51
C ASP A 71 6.34 7.70 -8.57
N ASN A 72 7.20 8.65 -8.23
CA ASN A 72 7.69 9.71 -9.09
C ASN A 72 9.21 9.59 -9.18
N ASN A 73 9.69 8.71 -10.06
CA ASN A 73 11.11 8.43 -10.29
C ASN A 73 11.87 8.02 -9.01
N GLY A 74 11.33 7.06 -8.28
CA GLY A 74 11.96 6.50 -7.09
C GLY A 74 11.73 7.30 -5.80
N SER A 75 10.88 8.33 -5.84
CA SER A 75 10.41 9.09 -4.68
C SER A 75 8.87 9.11 -4.63
N PRO A 76 8.25 9.24 -3.45
CA PRO A 76 6.81 9.39 -3.35
C PRO A 76 6.32 10.69 -4.00
N GLY A 77 5.22 10.61 -4.73
CA GLY A 77 4.43 11.77 -5.16
C GLY A 77 3.60 12.38 -4.03
N ALA A 78 2.45 12.96 -4.37
CA ALA A 78 1.51 13.47 -3.38
C ALA A 78 0.77 12.33 -2.66
N TYR A 79 0.80 12.37 -1.32
CA TYR A 79 0.08 11.42 -0.48
C TYR A 79 -1.42 11.73 -0.41
N ALA A 80 -2.25 10.71 -0.60
CA ALA A 80 -3.70 10.78 -0.51
C ALA A 80 -4.27 9.50 0.15
N ASP A 81 -5.48 9.57 0.68
CA ASP A 81 -6.15 8.44 1.36
C ASP A 81 -6.53 7.32 0.36
N SER A 82 -6.70 7.69 -0.90
CA SER A 82 -6.86 6.78 -2.03
C SER A 82 -5.85 7.09 -3.12
N LEU A 83 -5.38 6.04 -3.80
CA LEU A 83 -4.49 6.15 -4.95
C LEU A 83 -5.12 5.47 -6.15
N SER A 84 -5.39 6.25 -7.20
CA SER A 84 -5.77 5.72 -8.51
C SER A 84 -4.51 5.42 -9.33
N LEU A 85 -4.45 4.22 -9.90
CA LEU A 85 -3.36 3.81 -10.79
C LEU A 85 -3.80 3.89 -12.24
N ALA A 86 -2.82 4.04 -13.14
CA ALA A 86 -3.08 4.02 -14.57
C ALA A 86 -3.57 2.63 -15.02
N ASN A 87 -4.49 2.62 -15.99
CA ASN A 87 -4.97 1.39 -16.62
C ASN A 87 -3.81 0.64 -17.29
N GLY A 88 -3.88 -0.68 -17.30
CA GLY A 88 -2.89 -1.50 -17.97
C GLY A 88 -2.91 -2.96 -17.55
N THR A 89 -1.95 -3.71 -18.04
CA THR A 89 -1.85 -5.16 -17.80
C THR A 89 -1.11 -5.53 -16.52
N PHE A 90 -0.35 -4.60 -15.93
CA PHE A 90 0.44 -4.82 -14.70
C PHE A 90 1.37 -6.04 -14.78
N THR A 91 1.84 -6.40 -15.98
CA THR A 91 2.81 -7.48 -16.18
C THR A 91 4.18 -7.09 -15.60
N ALA A 92 4.55 -5.82 -15.73
CA ALA A 92 5.63 -5.20 -14.96
C ALA A 92 5.08 -4.69 -13.62
N ALA A 93 5.84 -4.91 -12.55
CA ALA A 93 5.48 -4.45 -11.22
C ALA A 93 5.48 -2.92 -11.15
N VAL A 94 4.37 -2.35 -10.70
CA VAL A 94 4.20 -0.90 -10.50
C VAL A 94 4.48 -0.57 -9.05
N ARG A 95 5.41 0.35 -8.81
CA ARG A 95 5.76 0.80 -7.46
C ARG A 95 4.76 1.84 -6.96
N VAL A 96 4.35 1.70 -5.71
CA VAL A 96 3.53 2.66 -4.97
C VAL A 96 4.16 2.91 -3.61
N TRP A 97 3.87 4.06 -3.02
CA TRP A 97 4.36 4.41 -1.69
C TRP A 97 3.22 4.37 -0.70
N ARG A 98 3.50 3.84 0.48
CA ARG A 98 2.61 3.85 1.63
C ARG A 98 3.28 4.61 2.75
N LYS A 99 2.53 5.53 3.35
CA LYS A 99 2.93 6.31 4.52
C LYS A 99 1.92 6.09 5.61
N VAL A 100 2.40 5.78 6.80
CA VAL A 100 1.58 5.67 8.00
C VAL A 100 2.02 6.71 9.00
N THR A 101 1.05 7.46 9.53
CA THR A 101 1.28 8.50 10.51
C THR A 101 0.42 8.22 11.74
N ALA A 102 1.01 8.26 12.92
CA ALA A 102 0.28 8.27 14.18
C ALA A 102 0.72 9.48 14.99
N LEU A 103 -0.21 10.39 15.28
CA LEU A 103 0.09 11.63 15.98
C LEU A 103 0.04 11.43 17.49
N ASN A 104 0.91 12.13 18.21
CA ASN A 104 0.91 12.21 19.68
C ASN A 104 0.77 10.82 20.34
N VAL A 105 1.71 9.92 20.04
CA VAL A 105 1.67 8.54 20.55
C VAL A 105 1.92 8.56 22.05
N THR A 106 0.86 8.48 22.86
CA THR A 106 0.94 8.56 24.33
C THR A 106 1.02 7.19 25.01
N ALA A 107 0.50 6.14 24.36
CA ALA A 107 0.53 4.77 24.83
C ALA A 107 1.00 3.82 23.72
N ALA A 108 1.59 2.69 24.12
CA ALA A 108 1.90 1.63 23.18
C ALA A 108 0.60 1.08 22.57
N PHE A 109 0.50 1.09 21.25
CA PHE A 109 -0.61 0.49 20.52
C PHE A 109 -0.09 -0.63 19.63
N LYS A 110 -0.80 -1.76 19.63
CA LYS A 110 -0.54 -2.87 18.72
C LYS A 110 -1.50 -2.75 17.55
N ARG A 111 -1.21 -1.83 16.63
CA ARG A 111 -1.79 -1.92 15.28
C ARG A 111 -0.76 -2.64 14.43
N THR A 112 -0.75 -3.96 14.55
CA THR A 112 0.30 -4.79 13.96
C THR A 112 0.13 -4.92 12.46
N ASN A 113 -1.07 -4.76 11.91
CA ASN A 113 -1.34 -5.03 10.50
C ASN A 113 -2.00 -3.81 9.84
N ILE A 114 -1.42 -3.37 8.72
CA ILE A 114 -2.02 -2.46 7.77
C ILE A 114 -2.68 -3.32 6.69
N ASN A 115 -3.98 -3.15 6.52
CA ASN A 115 -4.74 -3.85 5.51
C ASN A 115 -4.97 -2.92 4.32
N HIS A 116 -4.70 -3.43 3.13
CA HIS A 116 -4.85 -2.71 1.87
C HIS A 116 -6.04 -3.26 1.12
N ILE A 117 -6.87 -2.37 0.59
CA ILE A 117 -7.97 -2.73 -0.31
C ILE A 117 -7.60 -2.22 -1.68
N LEU A 118 -7.50 -3.16 -2.63
CA LEU A 118 -7.29 -2.86 -4.03
C LEU A 118 -8.57 -3.26 -4.78
N THR A 119 -9.15 -2.32 -5.53
CA THR A 119 -10.35 -2.54 -6.36
C THR A 119 -10.06 -2.20 -7.80
N TRP A 120 -10.60 -2.97 -8.74
CA TRP A 120 -10.36 -2.80 -10.17
C TRP A 120 -11.49 -3.44 -10.99
N ASP A 121 -11.61 -3.01 -12.24
CA ASP A 121 -12.35 -3.71 -13.29
C ASP A 121 -11.36 -4.56 -14.11
N GLU A 122 -11.74 -5.78 -14.47
CA GLU A 122 -10.92 -6.68 -15.28
C GLU A 122 -11.56 -6.95 -16.65
N TYR A 123 -10.74 -6.92 -17.69
CA TYR A 123 -11.14 -7.17 -19.08
C TYR A 123 -10.19 -8.15 -19.73
N VAL A 124 -10.74 -9.09 -20.51
CA VAL A 124 -9.94 -10.00 -21.35
C VAL A 124 -9.48 -9.26 -22.60
N ILE A 125 -8.21 -9.41 -22.95
CA ILE A 125 -7.62 -8.91 -24.20
C ILE A 125 -7.57 -9.97 -25.30
#